data_AF-A0A5C5EGZ9-F1
#
_entry.id   AF-A0A5C5EGZ9-F1
#
_cell.length_a   1.000
_cell.length_b   1.000
_cell.length_c   1.000
_cell.angle_alpha   90.00
_cell.angle_beta   90.00
_cell.angle_gamma   90.00
#
_symmetry.space_group_name_H-M   'P 1'
#
loop_
_entity.id
_entity.type
_entity.pdbx_description
1 polymer ?
#
loop_
_entity_poly.entity_id
_entity_poly.type
_entity_poly.pdbx_seq_one_letter_code
_entity_poly.pdbx_strand_id
1 'polypeptide(L)' 'MNSEKYLSYLLECLPNEETLVNKEVLEAYLPWTKVVQEKCK' A
#
# COMPACT_ATOMS: atom_id res chain seq x y z
N MET A 1 8.40 -11.14 0.40
CA MET A 1 7.12 -10.58 0.86
C MET A 1 6.93 -10.88 2.33
N ASN A 2 7.45 -9.99 3.16
CA ASN A 2 7.26 -10.06 4.60
C ASN A 2 5.98 -9.29 4.94
N SER A 3 4.95 -9.98 5.44
CA SER A 3 3.64 -9.36 5.70
C SER A 3 3.72 -8.20 6.69
N GLU A 4 4.65 -8.24 7.65
CA GLU A 4 4.90 -7.13 8.56
C GLU A 4 5.41 -5.88 7.83
N LYS A 5 6.35 -6.02 6.89
CA LYS A 5 6.83 -4.87 6.08
C LYS A 5 5.72 -4.25 5.25
N TYR A 6 4.83 -5.08 4.71
CA TYR A 6 3.70 -4.59 3.91
C TYR A 6 2.71 -3.83 4.78
N LEU A 7 2.37 -4.35 5.97
CA LEU A 7 1.52 -3.64 6.92
C LEU A 7 2.13 -2.31 7.37
N SER A 8 3.43 -2.28 7.69
CA SER A 8 4.12 -1.03 8.02
C SER A 8 4.12 -0.04 6.86
N TYR A 9 4.37 -0.51 5.63
CA TYR A 9 4.32 0.34 4.43
C TYR A 9 2.94 0.95 4.20
N LEU A 10 1.87 0.16 4.39
CA LEU A 10 0.50 0.67 4.33
C LEU A 10 0.27 1.73 5.43
N LEU A 11 0.68 1.47 6.67
CA LEU A 11 0.51 2.43 7.77
C LEU A 11 1.30 3.72 7.56
N GLU A 12 2.46 3.68 6.91
CA GLU A 12 3.28 4.86 6.63
C GLU A 12 2.82 5.65 5.41
N CYS A 13 2.35 4.97 4.35
CA CYS A 13 2.08 5.61 3.07
C CYS A 13 0.59 5.79 2.77
N LEU A 14 -0.31 5.00 3.37
CA LEU A 14 -1.74 5.12 3.12
C LEU A 14 -2.25 6.40 3.80
N PRO A 15 -2.77 7.38 3.05
CA PRO A 15 -3.41 8.54 3.65
C PRO A 15 -4.65 8.05 4.40
N ASN A 16 -4.83 8.52 5.64
CA ASN A 16 -5.93 8.13 6.52
C ASN A 16 -7.24 8.83 6.10
N GLU A 17 -7.61 8.70 4.83
CA GLU A 17 -8.82 9.29 4.27
C GLU A 17 -10.06 8.64 4.89
N GLU A 18 -11.03 9.46 5.32
CA GLU A 18 -12.30 8.99 5.89
C GLU A 18 -13.09 8.11 4.92
N THR A 19 -12.79 8.23 3.63
CA THR A 19 -13.42 7.47 2.56
C THR A 19 -12.39 7.09 1.50
N LEU A 20 -12.34 5.80 1.16
CA LEU A 20 -11.58 5.21 0.06
C LEU A 20 -12.12 5.63 -1.33
N VAL A 21 -12.28 6.93 -1.55
CA VAL A 21 -12.97 7.47 -2.74
C VAL A 21 -12.11 7.27 -3.99
N ASN A 22 -10.80 7.35 -3.84
CA ASN A 22 -9.89 7.37 -4.96
C ASN A 22 -9.34 5.96 -5.25
N LYS A 23 -10.09 5.19 -6.07
CA LYS A 23 -9.71 3.82 -6.47
C LYS A 23 -8.31 3.72 -7.03
N GLU A 24 -7.89 4.67 -7.87
CA GLU A 24 -6.54 4.67 -8.45
C GLU A 24 -5.44 4.74 -7.38
N VAL A 25 -5.68 5.52 -6.32
CA VAL A 25 -4.75 5.65 -5.20
C VAL A 25 -4.65 4.32 -4.44
N LEU A 26 -5.78 3.68 -4.17
CA LEU A 26 -5.81 2.35 -3.53
C LEU A 26 -5.14 1.28 -4.38
N GLU A 27 -5.36 1.34 -5.70
CA GLU A 27 -4.78 0.38 -6.62
C GLU A 27 -3.25 0.46 -6.61
N ALA A 28 -2.66 1.63 -6.40
CA ALA A 28 -1.22 1.79 -6.25
C ALA A 28 -0.64 1.06 -5.02
N TYR A 29 -1.42 0.90 -3.95
CA TYR A 29 -1.01 0.26 -2.70
C TYR A 29 -1.26 -1.26 -2.64
N LEU A 30 -1.82 -1.84 -3.71
CA LEU A 30 -2.07 -3.28 -3.77
C LEU A 30 -0.75 -4.08 -3.77
N PRO A 31 -0.72 -5.26 -3.15
CA PRO A 31 0.51 -6.02 -2.96
C PRO A 31 1.13 -6.54 -4.27
N TRP A 32 0.37 -6.57 -5.36
CA TRP A 32 0.84 -6.93 -6.70
C TRP A 32 1.39 -5.75 -7.51
N THR A 33 1.37 -4.52 -7.00
CA THR A 33 1.99 -3.40 -7.72
C THR A 33 3.51 -3.49 -7.64
N LYS A 34 4.18 -3.07 -8.72
CA LYS A 34 5.65 -3.08 -8.80
C LYS A 34 6.30 -2.30 -7.64
N VAL A 35 5.69 -1.18 -7.25
CA VAL A 35 6.17 -0.31 -6.17
C VAL A 35 6.17 -1.05 -4.83
N VAL A 36 5.08 -1.74 -4.50
CA VAL A 36 4.98 -2.51 -3.25
C VAL A 36 5.93 -3.69 -3.26
N GLN A 37 6.06 -4.39 -4.39
CA GLN A 37 6.97 -5.52 -4.51
C GLN A 37 8.45 -5.13 -4.35
N GLU A 38 8.84 -3.95 -4.84
CA GLU A 38 10.19 -3.43 -4.65
C GLU A 38 10.44 -3.05 -3.19
N LYS A 39 9.50 -2.35 -2.55
CA LYS A 39 9.65 -1.92 -1.15
C LYS A 39 9.53 -3.06 -0.14
N CYS A 40 8.66 -4.04 -0.38
CA CYS A 40 8.33 -5.12 0.56
C CYS A 40 8.99 -6.46 0.22
N LYS A 41 10.08 -6.44 -0.56
CA LYS A 41 10.87 -7.64 -0.91
C LYS A 41 11.31 -8.39 0.35
#